data_AF-A0A133URU8-F1
#
_entry.id   AF-A0A133URU8-F1
#
_cell.length_a   1.000
_cell.length_b   1.000
_cell.length_c   1.000
_cell.angle_alpha   90.00
_cell.angle_beta   90.00
_cell.angle_gamma   90.00
#
_symmetry.space_group_name_H-M   'P 1'
#
loop_
_entity.id
_entity.type
_entity.pdbx_description
1 polymer ?
#
loop_
_entity_poly.entity_id
_entity_poly.type
_entity_poly.pdbx_seq_one_letter_code
_entity_poly.pdbx_strand_id
1 'polypeptide(L)' 'MLDAYRNNDPVTIIYKGRNGTKTSRVIELLKIETDPYSGVRRIKSYCHLRRAERTFLLERVTDAIPANTELSVISKDSL' A
#
# COMPACT_ATOMS: atom_id res chain seq x y z
N MET A 1 -1.23 -4.97 9.43
CA MET A 1 -0.17 -4.88 8.38
C MET A 1 0.55 -6.20 8.13
N LEU A 2 0.96 -6.94 9.17
CA LEU A 2 1.69 -8.21 9.00
C LEU A 2 0.80 -9.35 8.49
N ASP A 3 -0.50 -9.34 8.80
CA ASP A 3 -1.42 -10.43 8.43
C ASP A 3 -1.81 -10.43 6.95
N ALA A 4 -1.94 -9.24 6.32
CA ALA A 4 -2.20 -9.12 4.88
C ALA A 4 -1.06 -9.69 4.02
N TYR A 5 0.17 -9.77 4.57
CA TYR A 5 1.30 -10.41 3.89
C TYR A 5 1.10 -11.93 3.72
N ARG A 6 0.33 -12.59 4.61
CA ARG A 6 0.21 -14.05 4.59
C ARG A 6 -0.79 -14.58 3.56
N ASN A 7 -1.72 -13.75 3.10
CA ASN A 7 -2.83 -14.19 2.25
C ASN A 7 -2.77 -13.64 0.81
N ASN A 8 -1.74 -12.84 0.45
CA ASN A 8 -1.70 -12.10 -0.83
C ASN A 8 -2.93 -11.20 -1.07
N ASP A 9 -3.67 -10.85 -0.03
CA ASP A 9 -4.84 -10.00 -0.15
C ASP A 9 -4.41 -8.59 -0.61
N PRO A 10 -5.14 -7.96 -1.56
CA PRO A 10 -4.86 -6.59 -1.95
C PRO A 10 -4.93 -5.65 -0.74
N VAL A 11 -4.00 -4.69 -0.69
CA VAL A 11 -3.90 -3.69 0.37
C VAL A 11 -3.95 -2.31 -0.26
N THR A 12 -4.77 -1.43 0.31
CA THR A 12 -4.74 -0.01 -0.01
C THR A 12 -3.68 0.68 0.84
N ILE A 13 -2.63 1.20 0.21
CA ILE A 13 -1.61 2.02 0.86
C ILE A 13 -1.85 3.51 0.62
N ILE A 14 -1.60 4.33 1.64
CA ILE A 14 -1.46 5.78 1.48
C ILE A 14 0.02 6.09 1.34
N TYR A 15 0.42 6.53 0.14
CA TYR A 15 1.82 6.73 -0.23
C TYR A 15 2.14 8.21 -0.39
N LYS A 16 3.18 8.68 0.32
CA LYS A 16 3.70 10.05 0.22
C LYS A 16 4.73 10.14 -0.90
N GLY A 17 4.41 10.89 -1.95
CA GLY A 17 5.31 11.22 -3.05
C GLY A 17 6.48 12.10 -2.61
N ARG A 18 7.48 12.25 -3.49
CA ARG A 18 8.67 13.09 -3.23
C ARG A 18 8.31 14.56 -3.01
N ASN A 19 7.27 15.05 -3.70
CA ASN A 19 6.73 16.40 -3.55
C ASN A 19 5.80 16.56 -2.34
N GLY A 20 5.66 15.54 -1.48
CA GLY A 20 4.78 15.56 -0.33
C GLY A 20 3.33 15.18 -0.61
N THR A 21 2.91 15.07 -1.88
CA THR A 21 1.54 14.66 -2.24
C THR A 21 1.26 13.23 -1.76
N LYS A 22 0.16 13.05 -1.04
CA LYS A 22 -0.32 11.73 -0.63
C LYS A 22 -1.22 11.15 -1.71
N THR A 23 -1.06 9.87 -1.98
CA THR A 23 -1.88 9.17 -2.97
C THR A 23 -2.29 7.80 -2.45
N SER A 24 -3.53 7.39 -2.71
CA SER A 24 -3.99 6.04 -2.43
C SER A 24 -3.60 5.08 -3.56
N ARG A 25 -3.16 3.87 -3.22
CA ARG A 25 -2.78 2.81 -4.17
C ARG A 25 -3.27 1.46 -3.65
N VAL A 26 -4.04 0.74 -4.46
CA VAL A 26 -4.30 -0.69 -4.23
C VAL A 26 -3.12 -1.48 -4.78
N ILE A 27 -2.51 -2.31 -3.94
CA ILE A 27 -1.35 -3.12 -4.28
C ILE A 27 -1.50 -4.56 -3.81
N GLU A 28 -0.93 -5.51 -4.55
CA GLU A 28 -0.73 -6.89 -4.09
C GLU A 28 0.73 -7.07 -3.71
N LEU A 29 1.01 -7.44 -2.47
CA LEU A 29 2.38 -7.60 -2.00
C LEU A 29 3.02 -8.83 -2.64
N LEU A 30 4.20 -8.65 -3.24
CA LEU A 30 5.00 -9.74 -3.78
C LEU A 30 6.18 -10.06 -2.87
N LYS A 31 6.85 -9.03 -2.36
CA LYS A 31 8.02 -9.17 -1.49
C LYS A 31 8.30 -7.90 -0.70
N ILE A 32 8.84 -8.06 0.51
CA ILE A 32 9.50 -6.96 1.24
C ILE A 32 10.99 -7.26 1.30
N GLU A 33 11.80 -6.30 0.87
CA GLU A 33 13.27 -6.38 0.88
C GLU A 33 13.82 -5.26 1.75
N THR A 34 14.80 -5.59 2.59
CA THR A 34 15.60 -4.62 3.33
C THR A 34 16.97 -4.53 2.69
N ASP A 35 17.37 -3.34 2.32
CA ASP A 35 18.71 -3.06 1.83
C ASP A 35 19.73 -3.25 2.97
N PRO A 36 20.72 -4.17 2.84
CA PRO A 36 21.60 -4.52 3.96
C PRO A 36 22.59 -3.41 4.33
N TYR A 37 22.80 -2.44 3.46
CA TYR A 37 23.75 -1.35 3.68
C TYR A 37 23.08 -0.07 4.17
N SER A 38 21.92 0.28 3.61
CA SER A 38 21.18 1.51 3.96
C SER A 38 20.04 1.29 4.95
N GLY A 39 19.63 0.04 5.20
CA GLY A 39 18.46 -0.30 6.02
C GLY A 39 17.12 0.06 5.38
N VAL A 40 17.12 0.66 4.18
CA VAL A 40 15.92 1.10 3.47
C VAL A 40 15.07 -0.11 3.09
N ARG A 41 13.77 -0.04 3.43
CA ARG A 41 12.83 -1.13 3.15
C ARG A 41 12.00 -0.82 1.91
N ARG A 42 11.89 -1.82 1.03
CA ARG A 42 11.20 -1.74 -0.26
C ARG A 42 10.11 -2.81 -0.33
N ILE A 43 8.91 -2.39 -0.73
CA ILE A 43 7.79 -3.26 -1.04
C ILE A 43 7.76 -3.45 -2.55
N LYS A 44 8.03 -4.66 -3.03
CA LYS A 44 7.72 -5.07 -4.41
C LYS A 44 6.27 -5.51 -4.44
N SER A 45 5.49 -4.93 -5.35
CA SER A 45 4.07 -5.22 -5.46
C SER A 45 3.53 -5.01 -6.87
N TYR A 46 2.42 -5.68 -7.20
CA TYR A 46 1.63 -5.31 -8.36
C TYR A 46 0.74 -4.11 -8.01
N CYS A 47 0.83 -3.03 -8.78
CA CYS A 47 0.03 -1.83 -8.56
C CYS A 47 -1.16 -1.78 -9.53
N HIS A 48 -2.38 -1.92 -9.00
CA HIS A 48 -3.61 -1.95 -9.80
C HIS A 48 -3.87 -0.65 -10.57
N LEU A 49 -3.55 0.51 -9.97
CA LEU A 49 -3.68 1.80 -10.65
C LEU A 49 -2.80 1.90 -11.91
N ARG A 50 -1.63 1.27 -11.90
CA ARG A 50 -0.67 1.31 -13.03
C ARG A 50 -0.69 0.04 -13.86
N ARG A 51 -1.45 -0.97 -13.43
CA ARG A 51 -1.54 -2.31 -14.02
C ARG A 51 -0.16 -2.94 -14.27
N ALA A 52 0.77 -2.72 -13.34
CA ALA A 52 2.16 -3.14 -13.49
C ALA A 52 2.84 -3.30 -12.12
N GLU A 53 3.92 -4.08 -12.09
CA GLU A 53 4.80 -4.18 -10.93
C GLU A 53 5.48 -2.86 -10.61
N ARG A 54 5.52 -2.50 -9.34
CA ARG A 54 6.16 -1.29 -8.82
C ARG A 54 6.83 -1.57 -7.49
N THR A 55 7.82 -0.74 -7.17
CA THR A 55 8.50 -0.74 -5.88
C THR A 55 8.13 0.51 -5.11
N PHE A 56 7.69 0.33 -3.88
CA PHE A 56 7.35 1.40 -2.95
C PHE A 56 8.35 1.41 -1.79
N LEU A 57 8.79 2.59 -1.36
CA LEU A 57 9.58 2.72 -0.13
C LEU A 57 8.65 2.58 1.06
N LEU A 58 8.95 1.66 1.97
CA LEU A 58 8.12 1.41 3.13
C LEU A 58 8.05 2.64 4.04
N GLU A 59 9.12 3.43 4.15
CA GLU A 59 9.11 4.67 4.95
C GLU A 59 8.19 5.76 4.37
N ARG A 60 7.72 5.61 3.13
CA ARG A 60 6.78 6.53 2.48
C ARG A 60 5.34 6.05 2.51
N VAL A 61 5.09 4.85 3.02
CA VAL A 61 3.75 4.36 3.32
C VAL A 61 3.35 4.95 4.67
N THR A 62 2.39 5.87 4.65
CA THR A 62 1.89 6.49 5.89
C THR A 62 0.74 5.71 6.52
N ASP A 63 0.06 4.88 5.72
CA ASP A 63 -1.04 4.04 6.17
C ASP A 63 -1.22 2.84 5.22
N ALA A 64 -1.77 1.74 5.72
CA ALA A 64 -2.12 0.57 4.93
C ALA A 64 -3.36 -0.14 5.48
N ILE A 65 -4.39 -0.22 4.65
CA ILE A 65 -5.71 -0.73 4.98
C ILE A 65 -5.97 -1.96 4.09
N PRO A 66 -6.36 -3.13 4.63
CA PRO A 66 -6.76 -4.27 3.81
C PRO A 66 -7.88 -3.88 2.86
N ALA A 67 -7.76 -4.21 1.57
CA ALA A 67 -8.78 -3.84 0.58
C ALA A 67 -10.09 -4.62 0.76
N ASN A 68 -10.04 -5.78 1.42
CA ASN A 68 -11.21 -6.58 1.78
C ASN A 68 -11.83 -6.20 3.14
N THR A 69 -11.43 -5.06 3.71
CA THR A 69 -12.22 -4.49 4.81
C THR A 69 -13.49 -4.01 4.14
N GLU A 70 -14.63 -4.68 4.37
CA GLU A 70 -15.94 -4.14 4.02
C GLU A 70 -15.97 -2.71 4.54
N LEU A 71 -15.78 -1.77 3.62
CA LEU A 71 -16.07 -0.38 3.84
C LEU A 71 -17.58 -0.39 4.00
N SER A 72 -18.04 -0.48 5.25
CA SER A 72 -19.25 0.20 5.72
C SER A 72 -19.03 1.67 5.39
N VAL A 73 -19.23 2.00 4.12
CA VAL A 73 -19.39 3.34 3.62
C VAL A 73 -20.66 3.81 4.30
N ILE A 74 -20.50 4.47 5.46
CA ILE A 74 -21.46 5.49 5.86
C ILE A 74 -21.32 6.52 4.74
N SER A 75 -22.13 6.33 3.70
CA SER A 75 -22.35 7.30 2.66
C SER A 75 -22.76 8.56 3.40
N LYS A 76 -21.98 9.61 3.18
CA LYS A 76 -22.25 10.95 3.66
C LYS A 76 -23.41 11.51 2.81
N ASP A 77 -24.56 10.87 2.93
CA ASP A 77 -25.87 11.29 2.43
C ASP A 77 -26.83 11.19 3.62
N SER A 78 -26.66 12.12 4.55
CA SER A 78 -27.81 12.62 5.31
C SER A 78 -28.04 14.02 4.78
N LEU A 79 -29.06 14.11 3.90
CA LEU A 79 -29.80 15.33 3.60
C LEU A 79 -30.23 16.04 4.89
#